data_AF-A0A1N7F7T9-F1
#
_entry.id   AF-A0A1N7F7T9-F1
#
_cell.length_a   1.000
_cell.length_b   1.000
_cell.length_c   1.000
_cell.angle_alpha   90.00
_cell.angle_beta   90.00
_cell.angle_gamma   90.00
#
_symmetry.space_group_name_H-M   'P 1'
#
loop_
_entity.id
_entity.type
_entity.pdbx_description
1 polymer ?
#
loop_
_entity_poly.entity_id
_entity_poly.type
_entity_poly.pdbx_seq_one_letter_code
_entity_poly.pdbx_strand_id
1 'polypeptide(L)'
;MNGATPPRVLVVGLDPHRVPGPWDPEPVADAIRAGLRTFAEHGIGVQTCLFGLDGGDDVRALVTDALRSHSWECVTVGGGLRHSDDQVELLELIVNLIRQYAPTAAIAFNSNPATTYEAAARWLR
;
A
#
# COMPACT_ATOMS: atom_id res chain seq x y z
N MET A 1 13.73 -25.38 -9.88
CA MET A 1 14.29 -24.72 -8.68
C MET A 1 14.23 -23.21 -8.89
N ASN A 2 13.26 -22.55 -8.25
CA ASN A 2 13.39 -21.29 -7.48
C ASN A 2 11.95 -20.81 -7.21
N GLY A 3 11.24 -21.53 -6.34
CA GLY A 3 9.84 -21.21 -6.01
C GLY A 3 9.81 -20.06 -5.02
N ALA A 4 9.94 -18.83 -5.51
CA ALA A 4 9.69 -17.66 -4.68
C ALA A 4 8.24 -17.75 -4.15
N THR A 5 8.07 -17.68 -2.84
CA THR A 5 6.74 -17.65 -2.22
C THR A 5 5.96 -16.48 -2.82
N PRO A 6 4.71 -16.70 -3.31
CA PRO A 6 3.91 -15.62 -3.87
C PRO A 6 3.70 -14.53 -2.82
N PRO A 7 3.65 -13.25 -3.23
CA PRO A 7 3.50 -12.16 -2.29
C PRO A 7 2.13 -12.26 -1.60
N ARG A 8 2.14 -12.02 -0.29
CA ARG A 8 0.96 -12.16 0.58
C ARG A 8 0.32 -10.80 0.90
N VAL A 9 1.10 -9.72 0.75
CA VAL A 9 0.71 -8.36 1.15
C VAL A 9 0.85 -7.38 -0.01
N LEU A 10 -0.18 -6.57 -0.22
CA LEU A 10 -0.15 -5.41 -1.10
C LEU A 10 -0.16 -4.11 -0.28
N VAL A 11 0.77 -3.22 -0.55
CA VAL A 11 0.81 -1.87 0.03
C VAL A 11 0.26 -0.88 -0.99
N VAL A 12 -0.90 -0.31 -0.72
CA VAL A 12 -1.50 0.75 -1.55
C VAL A 12 -1.25 2.10 -0.89
N GLY A 13 -0.70 3.05 -1.63
CA GLY A 13 -0.37 4.36 -1.07
C GLY A 13 0.06 5.39 -2.10
N LEU A 14 0.48 6.55 -1.61
CA LEU A 14 0.98 7.63 -2.44
C LEU A 14 2.48 7.45 -2.70
N ASP A 15 2.90 7.74 -3.92
CA ASP A 15 4.32 7.94 -4.24
C ASP A 15 4.76 9.31 -3.67
N PRO A 16 5.67 9.35 -2.68
CA PRO A 16 6.07 10.60 -2.05
C PRO A 16 6.67 11.60 -3.04
N HIS A 17 7.33 11.15 -4.12
CA HIS A 17 7.91 12.05 -5.12
C HIS A 17 6.87 12.67 -6.06
N ARG A 18 5.64 12.16 -6.05
CA ARG A 18 4.54 12.58 -6.93
C ARG A 18 3.37 13.19 -6.15
N VAL A 19 3.60 13.56 -4.89
CA VAL A 19 2.66 14.33 -4.09
C VAL A 19 3.12 15.80 -4.08
N PRO A 20 2.27 16.76 -4.50
CA PRO A 20 2.65 18.16 -4.61
C PRO A 20 3.20 18.78 -3.31
N GLY A 21 4.16 19.68 -3.50
CA GLY A 21 4.89 20.39 -2.44
C GLY A 21 4.16 21.59 -1.82
N PRO A 22 4.83 22.34 -0.91
CA PRO A 22 6.28 22.34 -0.66
C PRO A 22 6.70 21.45 0.52
N TRP A 23 7.44 20.37 0.26
CA TRP A 23 8.09 19.52 1.27
C TRP A 23 9.15 18.60 0.62
N ASP A 24 10.00 17.96 1.43
CA ASP A 24 11.03 17.01 0.97
C ASP A 24 10.51 15.56 1.03
N PRO A 25 10.44 14.84 -0.11
CA PRO A 25 9.95 13.46 -0.17
C PRO A 25 10.87 12.41 0.43
N GLU A 26 12.18 12.67 0.53
CA GLU A 26 13.17 11.66 0.88
C GLU A 26 12.92 10.99 2.26
N PRO A 27 12.61 11.72 3.34
CA PRO A 27 12.34 11.08 4.63
C PRO A 27 11.17 10.08 4.60
N VAL A 28 10.14 10.35 3.79
CA VAL A 28 8.99 9.46 3.63
C VAL A 28 9.36 8.26 2.75
N ALA A 29 10.08 8.48 1.64
CA ALA A 29 10.57 7.42 0.79
C ALA A 29 11.48 6.44 1.57
N ASP A 30 12.38 6.96 2.40
CA ASP A 30 13.26 6.20 3.29
C ASP A 30 12.46 5.36 4.28
N ALA A 31 11.43 5.93 4.89
CA ALA A 31 10.57 5.23 5.83
C ALA A 31 9.73 4.13 5.15
N ILE A 32 9.26 4.35 3.91
CA ILE A 32 8.62 3.30 3.10
C ILE A 32 9.61 2.16 2.85
N ARG A 33 10.83 2.47 2.38
CA ARG A 33 11.88 1.46 2.12
C ARG A 33 12.23 0.67 3.39
N ALA A 34 12.33 1.34 4.54
CA ALA A 34 12.57 0.71 5.82
C ALA A 34 11.44 -0.26 6.20
N GLY A 35 10.17 0.17 6.09
CA GLY A 35 9.01 -0.67 6.37
C GLY A 35 8.92 -1.90 5.45
N LEU A 36 9.24 -1.74 4.16
CA LEU A 36 9.28 -2.86 3.20
C LEU A 36 10.39 -3.86 3.52
N ARG A 37 11.54 -3.42 4.04
CA ARG A 37 12.63 -4.31 4.45
C ARG A 37 12.22 -5.23 5.60
N THR A 38 11.39 -4.76 6.54
CA THR A 38 10.90 -5.57 7.66
C THR A 38 10.10 -6.79 7.19
N PHE A 39 9.36 -6.69 6.07
CA PHE A 39 8.68 -7.85 5.47
C PHE A 39 9.67 -8.92 5.01
N ALA A 40 10.76 -8.52 4.36
CA ALA A 40 11.79 -9.45 3.89
C ALA A 40 12.51 -10.14 5.07
N GLU A 41 12.78 -9.42 6.15
CA GLU A 41 13.36 -9.97 7.39
C GLU A 41 12.47 -11.06 8.02
N HIS A 42 11.15 -11.00 7.79
CA HIS A 42 10.18 -11.98 8.28
C HIS A 42 9.77 -13.02 7.21
N GLY A 43 10.43 -13.02 6.05
CA GLY A 43 10.14 -13.95 4.97
C GLY A 43 8.75 -13.78 4.33
N ILE A 44 8.15 -12.59 4.45
CA ILE A 44 6.84 -12.27 3.88
C ILE A 44 7.04 -11.53 2.55
N GLY A 45 6.49 -12.08 1.47
CA GLY A 45 6.46 -11.40 0.18
C GLY A 45 5.49 -10.21 0.20
N VAL A 46 5.97 -9.05 -0.24
CA VAL A 46 5.21 -7.79 -0.30
C VAL A 46 5.34 -7.14 -1.67
N GLN A 47 4.27 -6.53 -2.17
CA GLN A 47 4.28 -5.66 -3.34
C GLN A 47 3.71 -4.29 -3.00
N THR A 48 4.05 -3.28 -3.80
CA THR A 48 3.53 -1.93 -3.66
C THR A 48 2.73 -1.51 -4.90
N CYS A 49 1.69 -0.71 -4.67
CA CYS A 49 0.94 0.02 -5.67
C CYS A 49 0.95 1.49 -5.21
N LEU A 50 1.95 2.24 -5.67
CA LEU A 50 2.12 3.66 -5.36
C LEU A 50 1.70 4.51 -6.57
N PHE A 51 0.98 5.59 -6.32
CA PHE A 51 0.51 6.52 -7.33
C PHE A 51 0.66 7.98 -6.91
N GLY A 52 0.72 8.87 -7.88
CA GLY A 52 0.83 10.32 -7.68
C GLY A 52 -0.50 11.02 -7.47
N LEU A 53 -0.43 12.25 -6.94
CA LEU A 53 -1.53 13.22 -6.94
C LEU A 53 -1.33 14.31 -8.02
N ASP A 54 -0.42 14.07 -8.95
CA ASP A 54 -0.05 14.94 -10.07
C ASP A 54 -0.98 14.79 -11.30
N GLY A 55 -1.98 13.91 -11.22
CA GLY A 55 -2.92 13.62 -12.31
C GLY A 55 -2.37 12.70 -13.40
N GLY A 56 -1.17 12.14 -13.22
CA GLY A 56 -0.55 11.24 -14.20
C GLY A 56 -1.10 9.81 -14.22
N ASP A 57 -1.79 9.38 -13.15
CA ASP A 57 -2.26 8.01 -12.99
C ASP A 57 -3.79 7.89 -13.10
N ASP A 58 -4.26 6.86 -13.80
CA ASP A 58 -5.61 6.33 -13.57
C ASP A 58 -5.56 5.44 -12.32
N VAL A 59 -5.75 6.07 -11.16
CA VAL A 59 -5.63 5.39 -9.85
C VAL A 59 -6.61 4.22 -9.75
N ARG A 60 -7.83 4.35 -10.30
CA ARG A 60 -8.83 3.28 -10.26
C ARG A 60 -8.33 2.07 -11.04
N ALA A 61 -7.85 2.26 -12.26
CA ALA A 61 -7.33 1.17 -13.09
C ALA A 61 -6.10 0.52 -12.44
N LEU A 62 -5.13 1.33 -12.04
CA LEU A 62 -3.88 0.86 -11.43
C LEU A 62 -4.13 0.00 -10.18
N VAL A 63 -4.96 0.48 -9.26
CA VAL A 63 -5.27 -0.24 -8.02
C VAL A 63 -6.11 -1.49 -8.31
N THR A 64 -7.03 -1.43 -9.28
CA THR A 64 -7.81 -2.61 -9.69
C THR A 64 -6.90 -3.71 -10.22
N ASP A 65 -5.93 -3.36 -11.07
CA ASP A 65 -5.00 -4.33 -11.65
C ASP A 65 -4.08 -4.93 -10.59
N ALA A 66 -3.57 -4.10 -9.68
CA ALA A 66 -2.77 -4.57 -8.54
C ALA A 66 -3.56 -5.55 -7.65
N LEU A 67 -4.81 -5.23 -7.32
CA LEU A 67 -5.66 -6.09 -6.50
C LEU A 67 -5.99 -7.43 -7.17
N ARG A 68 -6.13 -7.45 -8.50
CA ARG A 68 -6.43 -8.68 -9.27
C ARG A 68 -5.20 -9.53 -9.55
N SER A 69 -4.00 -8.97 -9.43
CA SER A 69 -2.75 -9.65 -9.83
C SER A 69 -2.43 -10.89 -8.98
N HIS A 70 -2.84 -10.91 -7.70
CA HIS A 70 -2.57 -12.00 -6.76
C HIS A 70 -3.72 -12.15 -5.77
N SER A 71 -3.83 -13.33 -5.15
CA SER A 71 -4.67 -13.51 -3.97
C SER A 71 -3.95 -12.97 -2.73
N TRP A 72 -4.37 -11.79 -2.27
CA TRP A 72 -3.80 -11.12 -1.12
C TRP A 72 -4.38 -11.65 0.20
N GLU A 73 -3.55 -11.81 1.22
CA GLU A 73 -4.01 -12.03 2.59
C GLU A 73 -4.30 -10.72 3.32
N CYS A 74 -3.53 -9.68 2.99
CA CYS A 74 -3.68 -8.36 3.58
C CYS A 74 -3.36 -7.27 2.56
N VAL A 75 -4.18 -6.21 2.55
CA VAL A 75 -3.91 -4.97 1.83
C VAL A 75 -3.70 -3.86 2.84
N THR A 76 -2.50 -3.30 2.91
CA THR A 76 -2.20 -2.15 3.75
C THR A 76 -2.47 -0.86 3.00
N VAL A 77 -3.26 0.05 3.57
CA VAL A 77 -3.55 1.37 3.02
C VAL A 77 -2.72 2.42 3.75
N GLY A 78 -1.80 3.06 3.03
CA GLY A 78 -0.84 4.03 3.55
C GLY A 78 -1.49 5.21 4.25
N GLY A 79 -0.85 5.72 5.32
CA GLY A 79 -1.34 6.87 6.09
C GLY A 79 -1.55 8.17 5.29
N GLY A 80 -0.82 8.37 4.19
CA GLY A 80 -0.96 9.55 3.33
C GLY A 80 -2.37 9.73 2.73
N LEU A 81 -3.13 8.63 2.58
CA LEU A 81 -4.52 8.66 2.11
C LEU A 81 -5.54 9.03 3.19
N ARG A 82 -5.12 9.13 4.46
CA ARG A 82 -6.02 9.24 5.63
C ARG A 82 -5.78 10.47 6.50
N HIS A 83 -4.64 11.13 6.35
CA HIS A 83 -4.25 12.25 7.20
C HIS A 83 -4.56 13.63 6.60
N SER A 84 -5.19 13.68 5.42
CA SER A 84 -5.72 14.91 4.81
C SER A 84 -7.18 14.71 4.44
N ASP A 85 -8.02 15.69 4.77
CA ASP A 85 -9.45 15.70 4.42
C ASP A 85 -9.67 15.69 2.91
N ASP A 86 -8.70 16.20 2.13
CA ASP A 86 -8.77 16.23 0.66
C ASP A 86 -8.69 14.82 0.03
N GLN A 87 -8.27 13.82 0.81
CA GLN A 87 -8.10 12.45 0.32
C GLN A 87 -9.23 11.49 0.72
N VAL A 88 -10.31 12.00 1.34
CA VAL A 88 -11.42 11.17 1.82
C VAL A 88 -12.11 10.40 0.68
N GLU A 89 -12.41 11.04 -0.44
CA GLU A 89 -13.03 10.38 -1.60
C GLU A 89 -12.10 9.32 -2.21
N LEU A 90 -10.80 9.61 -2.24
CA LEU A 90 -9.79 8.69 -2.74
C LEU A 90 -9.67 7.47 -1.80
N LEU A 91 -9.64 7.68 -0.49
CA LEU A 91 -9.67 6.61 0.51
C LEU A 91 -10.91 5.72 0.34
N GLU A 92 -12.10 6.33 0.20
CA GLU A 92 -13.34 5.61 -0.02
C GLU A 92 -13.27 4.75 -1.28
N LEU A 93 -12.75 5.30 -2.39
CA LEU A 93 -12.52 4.56 -3.62
C LEU A 93 -11.60 3.35 -3.37
N ILE A 94 -10.44 3.55 -2.75
CA ILE A 94 -9.48 2.46 -2.48
C ILE A 94 -10.12 1.36 -1.63
N VAL A 95 -10.83 1.71 -0.55
CA VAL A 95 -11.50 0.73 0.32
C VAL A 95 -12.55 -0.07 -0.46
N ASN A 96 -13.36 0.60 -1.29
CA ASN A 96 -14.37 -0.08 -2.10
C ASN A 96 -13.74 -1.00 -3.17
N LEU A 97 -12.65 -0.58 -3.81
CA LEU A 97 -11.92 -1.43 -4.75
C LEU A 97 -11.35 -2.67 -4.05
N ILE A 98 -10.77 -2.53 -2.86
CA ILE A 98 -10.28 -3.67 -2.07
C ILE A 98 -11.42 -4.65 -1.77
N ARG A 99 -12.56 -4.14 -1.28
CA ARG A 99 -13.74 -4.97 -0.99
C ARG A 99 -14.28 -5.67 -2.23
N GLN A 100 -14.18 -5.05 -3.40
CA GLN A 100 -14.69 -5.62 -4.65
C GLN A 100 -13.74 -6.66 -5.27
N TYR A 101 -12.43 -6.38 -5.29
CA TYR A 101 -11.45 -7.17 -6.05
C TYR A 101 -10.54 -8.06 -5.20
N ALA A 102 -10.45 -7.81 -3.90
CA ALA A 102 -9.75 -8.66 -2.94
C ALA A 102 -10.61 -8.89 -1.67
N PRO A 103 -11.84 -9.41 -1.80
CA PRO A 103 -12.81 -9.49 -0.69
C PRO A 103 -12.35 -10.38 0.48
N THR A 104 -11.39 -11.27 0.26
CA THR A 104 -10.84 -12.16 1.29
C THR A 104 -9.64 -11.56 2.02
N ALA A 105 -9.04 -10.48 1.49
CA ALA A 105 -7.90 -9.83 2.10
C ALA A 105 -8.35 -8.98 3.29
N ALA A 106 -7.61 -9.05 4.39
CA ALA A 106 -7.79 -8.09 5.48
C ALA A 106 -7.35 -6.70 5.02
N ILE A 107 -8.04 -5.65 5.49
CA ILE A 107 -7.62 -4.27 5.30
C ILE A 107 -6.83 -3.83 6.53
N ALA A 108 -5.61 -3.37 6.32
CA ALA A 108 -4.74 -2.88 7.38
C ALA A 108 -4.39 -1.41 7.17
N PHE A 109 -4.28 -0.70 8.30
CA PHE A 109 -3.90 0.70 8.35
C PHE A 109 -2.64 0.82 9.22
N ASN A 110 -1.58 1.42 8.66
CA ASN A 110 -0.33 1.72 9.36
C ASN A 110 -0.36 3.14 9.94
N SER A 111 0.27 3.38 11.10
CA SER A 111 0.27 4.73 11.69
C SER A 111 1.27 5.66 11.00
N ASN A 112 2.39 5.10 10.53
CA ASN A 112 3.41 5.77 9.74
C ASN A 112 4.06 4.76 8.75
N PRO A 113 4.83 5.22 7.74
CA PRO A 113 5.38 4.32 6.70
C PRO A 113 6.27 3.19 7.24
N ALA A 114 7.03 3.43 8.30
CA ALA A 114 7.88 2.40 8.91
C ALA A 114 7.07 1.27 9.55
N THR A 115 5.85 1.56 10.03
CA THR A 115 4.97 0.58 10.70
C THR A 115 4.12 -0.30 9.76
N THR A 116 4.47 -0.37 8.48
CA THR A 116 3.65 -1.05 7.46
C THR A 116 3.62 -2.56 7.70
N TYR A 117 4.74 -3.14 8.13
CA TYR A 117 4.81 -4.56 8.46
C TYR A 117 3.93 -4.91 9.67
N GLU A 118 4.04 -4.17 10.77
CA GLU A 118 3.27 -4.38 11.99
C GLU A 118 1.77 -4.23 11.73
N ALA A 119 1.40 -3.37 10.79
CA ALA A 119 0.01 -3.24 10.36
C ALA A 119 -0.51 -4.49 9.65
N ALA A 120 0.27 -5.03 8.72
CA ALA A 120 -0.08 -6.26 8.01
C ALA A 120 -0.07 -7.48 8.94
N ALA A 121 0.94 -7.60 9.81
CA ALA A 121 1.19 -8.73 10.68
C ALA A 121 0.04 -9.04 11.65
N ARG A 122 -0.82 -8.05 11.97
CA ARG A 122 -2.06 -8.27 12.74
C ARG A 122 -3.03 -9.25 12.08
N TRP A 123 -2.91 -9.45 10.77
CA TRP A 123 -3.87 -10.20 9.96
C TRP A 123 -3.28 -11.38 9.19
N LEU A 124 -1.95 -11.46 9.09
CA LEU A 124 -1.27 -12.59 8.46
C LEU A 124 -1.45 -13.85 9.31
N ARG A 125 -1.73 -14.97 8.65
CA ARG A 125 -1.90 -16.28 9.28
C ARG A 125 -0.67 -17.17 9.14
#